data_AF-A0A7C4NWU8-F1
#
_entry.id   AF-A0A7C4NWU8-F1
#
_cell.length_a   1.000
_cell.length_b   1.000
_cell.length_c   1.000
_cell.angle_alpha   90.00
_cell.angle_beta   90.00
_cell.angle_gamma   90.00
#
_symmetry.space_group_name_H-M   'P 1'
#
loop_
_entity.id
_entity.type
_entity.pdbx_description
1 polymer ?
#
loop_
_entity_poly.entity_id
_entity_poly.type
_entity_poly.pdbx_seq_one_letter_code
_entity_poly.pdbx_strand_id
1 'polypeptide(L)'
;MITVVSIMAGGMLLGFLLRAKQRIVSGNEKLINYAIYLLLFLLGVSIGSNEQIMSSLSTLGLMALVVAMGAVAGSVLAGFLVFKLFFKKND
;
A
#
# COMPACT_ATOMS: atom_id res chain seq x y z
N MET A 1 10.49 11.70 11.78
CA MET A 1 9.84 10.38 11.97
C MET A 1 8.79 10.41 13.07
N ILE A 2 9.12 10.87 14.28
CA ILE A 2 8.13 10.98 15.39
C ILE A 2 6.89 11.79 14.97
N THR A 3 7.05 12.92 14.28
CA THR A 3 5.91 13.74 13.80
C THR A 3 4.94 12.97 12.91
N VAL A 4 5.46 12.12 12.01
CA VAL A 4 4.64 11.31 11.11
C VAL A 4 3.87 10.25 11.92
N VAL A 5 4.55 9.57 12.84
CA VAL A 5 3.94 8.57 13.72
C VAL A 5 2.84 9.21 14.58
N SER A 6 3.08 10.40 15.14
CA SER A 6 2.09 11.11 15.96
C SER A 6 0.86 11.52 15.14
N ILE A 7 1.03 11.97 13.90
CA ILE A 7 -0.08 12.31 13.00
C ILE A 7 -0.88 11.04 12.64
N MET A 8 -0.21 9.92 12.37
CA MET A 8 -0.88 8.64 12.08
C MET A 8 -1.67 8.14 13.29
N ALA A 9 -1.09 8.20 14.49
CA ALA A 9 -1.75 7.83 15.72
C ALA A 9 -2.97 8.72 16.00
N GLY A 10 -2.83 10.04 15.82
CA GLY A 10 -3.92 11.00 15.92
C GLY A 10 -5.05 10.73 14.92
N GLY A 11 -4.70 10.44 13.66
CA GLY A 11 -5.67 10.07 12.62
C GLY A 11 -6.44 8.78 12.95
N MET A 12 -5.78 7.78 13.54
CA MET A 12 -6.42 6.54 13.98
C MET A 12 -7.40 6.78 15.13
N LEU A 13 -7.02 7.59 16.13
CA LEU A 13 -7.89 7.96 17.25
C LEU A 13 -9.12 8.75 16.80
N LEU A 14 -8.92 9.72 15.90
CA LEU A 14 -10.02 10.45 15.28
C LEU A 14 -10.92 9.50 14.47
N GLY A 15 -10.36 8.60 13.68
CA GLY A 15 -11.11 7.58 12.96
C GLY A 15 -11.95 6.69 13.89
N PHE A 16 -11.44 6.35 15.06
CA PHE A 16 -12.16 5.57 16.07
C PHE A 16 -13.33 6.35 16.69
N LEU A 17 -13.14 7.62 17.06
CA LEU A 17 -14.22 8.48 17.57
C LEU A 17 -15.30 8.75 16.52
N LEU A 18 -14.93 8.96 15.26
CA LEU A 18 -15.87 9.22 14.17
C LEU A 18 -16.56 7.96 13.63
N ARG A 19 -16.12 6.75 14.03
CA ARG A 19 -16.72 5.45 13.61
C ARG A 19 -18.21 5.35 13.93
N ALA A 20 -18.69 6.05 14.96
CA ALA A 20 -20.11 6.10 15.34
C ALA A 20 -21.00 6.78 14.27
N LYS A 21 -20.42 7.56 13.34
CA LYS A 21 -21.16 8.29 12.30
C LYS A 21 -20.93 7.66 10.93
N GLN A 22 -21.66 6.58 10.63
CA GLN A 22 -21.59 5.80 9.37
C GLN A 22 -21.62 6.63 8.08
N ARG A 23 -22.34 7.78 8.05
CA ARG A 23 -22.36 8.68 6.87
C ARG A 23 -21.02 9.37 6.57
N ILE A 24 -20.21 9.68 7.59
CA ILE A 24 -18.89 10.30 7.39
C ILE A 24 -17.91 9.23 6.89
N VAL A 25 -18.05 8.00 7.38
CA VAL A 25 -17.21 6.87 6.98
C VAL A 25 -17.39 6.52 5.50
N SER A 26 -18.61 6.57 4.95
CA SER A 26 -18.81 6.30 3.51
C SER A 26 -18.37 7.46 2.59
N GLY A 27 -18.41 8.70 3.08
CA GLY A 27 -17.85 9.86 2.36
C GLY A 27 -16.32 9.80 2.26
N ASN A 28 -15.67 9.27 3.30
CA ASN A 28 -14.22 9.10 3.34
C ASN A 28 -13.70 8.17 2.25
N GLU A 29 -14.42 7.10 1.92
CA GLU A 29 -14.03 6.16 0.86
C GLU A 29 -13.93 6.84 -0.51
N LYS A 30 -14.92 7.66 -0.87
CA LYS A 30 -14.87 8.44 -2.11
C LYS A 30 -13.72 9.44 -2.11
N LEU A 31 -13.52 10.13 -0.98
CA LEU A 31 -12.46 11.13 -0.85
C LEU A 31 -11.06 10.51 -0.96
N ILE A 32 -10.85 9.33 -0.35
CA ILE A 32 -9.62 8.54 -0.48
C ILE A 32 -9.41 8.14 -1.94
N ASN A 33 -10.42 7.62 -2.64
CA ASN A 33 -10.28 7.23 -4.04
C ASN A 33 -9.90 8.42 -4.94
N TYR A 34 -10.54 9.57 -4.77
CA TYR A 34 -10.15 10.79 -5.48
C TYR A 34 -8.72 11.21 -5.16
N ALA A 35 -8.30 11.12 -3.89
CA ALA A 35 -6.93 11.41 -3.50
C ALA A 35 -5.93 10.43 -4.14
N ILE A 36 -6.22 9.14 -4.17
CA ILE A 36 -5.37 8.13 -4.83
C ILE A 36 -5.23 8.47 -6.32
N TYR A 37 -6.32 8.77 -7.02
CA TYR A 37 -6.22 9.16 -8.43
C TYR A 37 -5.38 10.40 -8.65
N LEU A 38 -5.55 11.43 -7.80
CA LEU A 38 -4.75 12.64 -7.88
C LEU A 38 -3.27 12.33 -7.62
N LEU A 39 -2.96 11.52 -6.60
CA LEU A 39 -1.60 11.13 -6.26
C LEU A 39 -0.96 10.29 -7.37
N LEU A 40 -1.68 9.35 -7.97
CA LEU A 40 -1.20 8.55 -9.11
C LEU A 40 -0.93 9.44 -10.33
N PHE A 41 -1.77 10.44 -10.58
CA PHE A 41 -1.53 11.41 -11.64
C PHE A 41 -0.27 12.25 -11.37
N LEU A 42 -0.13 12.80 -10.17
CA LEU A 42 1.05 13.54 -9.75
C LEU A 42 2.32 12.68 -9.83
N LEU A 43 2.25 11.43 -9.37
CA LEU A 43 3.35 10.46 -9.47
C LEU A 43 3.77 10.25 -10.92
N GLY A 44 2.82 10.06 -11.83
CA GLY A 44 3.09 9.92 -13.26
C GLY A 44 3.79 11.14 -13.83
N VAL A 45 3.34 12.35 -13.50
CA VAL A 45 3.99 13.60 -13.92
C VAL A 45 5.40 13.72 -13.35
N SER A 46 5.60 13.43 -12.06
CA SER A 46 6.92 13.50 -11.41
C SER A 46 7.92 12.50 -11.97
N ILE A 47 7.48 11.30 -12.35
CA ILE A 47 8.33 10.30 -13.00
C ILE A 47 8.61 10.71 -14.44
N GLY A 48 7.59 11.19 -15.15
CA GLY A 48 7.68 11.61 -16.56
C GLY A 48 8.62 12.79 -16.80
N SER A 49 8.65 13.76 -15.90
CA SER A 49 9.51 14.95 -16.01
C SER A 49 10.95 14.72 -15.55
N ASN A 50 11.26 13.56 -14.94
CA ASN A 50 12.57 13.24 -14.44
C ASN A 50 13.33 12.34 -15.44
N GLU A 51 14.19 12.95 -16.26
CA GLU A 51 14.98 12.26 -17.29
C GLU A 51 15.86 11.12 -16.73
N GLN A 52 16.35 11.24 -15.49
CA GLN A 52 17.17 10.22 -14.86
C GLN A 52 16.34 8.95 -14.55
N ILE A 53 15.11 9.12 -14.08
CA ILE A 53 14.18 8.00 -13.84
C ILE A 53 13.70 7.43 -15.18
N MET A 54 13.38 8.29 -16.16
CA MET A 54 12.90 7.88 -17.48
C MET A 54 13.94 7.09 -18.27
N SER A 55 15.21 7.51 -18.25
CA SER A 55 16.31 6.79 -18.89
C SER A 55 16.63 5.45 -18.21
N SER A 56 16.43 5.37 -16.89
CA SER A 56 16.63 4.15 -16.10
C SER A 56 15.37 3.29 -15.97
N LEU A 57 14.29 3.63 -16.67
CA LEU A 57 12.97 3.05 -16.46
C LEU A 57 12.92 1.56 -16.86
N SER A 58 13.72 1.15 -17.84
CA SER A 58 13.91 -0.26 -18.21
C SER A 58 14.56 -1.05 -17.08
N THR A 59 15.66 -0.54 -16.50
CA THR A 59 16.38 -1.17 -15.39
C THR A 59 15.54 -1.18 -14.11
N LEU A 60 14.90 -0.05 -13.78
CA LEU A 60 13.97 0.07 -12.64
C LEU A 60 12.76 -0.85 -12.82
N GLY A 61 12.22 -0.95 -14.03
CA GLY A 61 11.09 -1.82 -14.37
C GLY A 61 11.42 -3.28 -14.19
N LEU A 62 12.58 -3.73 -14.66
CA LEU A 62 13.06 -5.11 -14.43
C LEU A 62 13.29 -5.39 -12.94
N MET A 63 13.94 -4.47 -12.23
CA MET A 63 14.16 -4.60 -10.79
C MET A 63 12.83 -4.67 -10.03
N ALA A 64 11.87 -3.81 -10.36
CA ALA A 64 10.53 -3.81 -9.79
C ALA A 64 9.79 -5.11 -10.09
N LEU A 65 9.92 -5.66 -11.30
CA LEU A 65 9.32 -6.95 -11.68
C LEU A 65 9.89 -8.10 -10.84
N VAL A 66 11.21 -8.17 -10.69
CA VAL A 66 11.87 -9.21 -9.88
C VAL A 66 11.46 -9.09 -8.41
N VAL A 67 11.42 -7.88 -7.86
CA VAL A 67 10.97 -7.62 -6.48
C VAL A 67 9.49 -8.00 -6.31
N ALA A 68 8.62 -7.65 -7.26
CA ALA A 68 7.20 -7.98 -7.22
C ALA A 68 6.99 -9.51 -7.26
N MET A 69 7.67 -10.21 -8.18
CA MET A 69 7.60 -11.68 -8.25
C MET A 69 8.13 -12.32 -6.97
N GLY A 70 9.26 -11.84 -6.44
CA GLY A 70 9.81 -12.31 -5.17
C GLY A 70 8.87 -12.10 -3.99
N ALA A 71 8.23 -10.92 -3.91
CA ALA A 71 7.25 -10.60 -2.87
C ALA A 71 6.00 -11.49 -2.96
N VAL A 72 5.47 -11.71 -4.17
CA VAL A 72 4.32 -12.60 -4.39
C VAL A 72 4.68 -14.04 -4.04
N ALA A 73 5.79 -14.56 -4.54
CA ALA A 73 6.26 -15.91 -4.23
C ALA A 73 6.49 -16.08 -2.72
N GLY A 74 7.14 -15.12 -2.07
CA GLY A 74 7.35 -15.12 -0.62
C GLY A 74 6.05 -15.11 0.18
N SER A 75 5.08 -14.29 -0.23
CA SER A 75 3.75 -14.21 0.41
C SER A 75 2.99 -15.55 0.29
N VAL A 76 3.01 -16.17 -0.89
CA VAL A 76 2.39 -17.48 -1.13
C VAL A 76 3.08 -18.57 -0.33
N LEU A 77 4.41 -18.61 -0.31
CA LEU A 77 5.19 -19.58 0.47
C LEU A 77 4.95 -19.45 1.97
N ALA A 78 4.90 -18.22 2.50
CA ALA A 78 4.58 -17.96 3.89
C ALA A 78 3.15 -18.43 4.22
N GLY A 79 2.18 -18.13 3.37
CA GLY A 79 0.80 -18.62 3.51
C GLY A 79 0.73 -20.15 3.51
N PHE A 80 1.47 -20.81 2.62
CA PHE A 80 1.56 -22.27 2.55
C PHE A 80 2.24 -22.88 3.79
N LEU A 81 3.28 -22.24 4.31
CA LEU A 81 3.97 -22.68 5.53
C LEU A 81 3.05 -22.59 6.75
N VAL A 82 2.34 -21.47 6.90
CA VAL A 82 1.34 -21.28 7.96
C VAL A 82 0.24 -22.32 7.84
N PHE A 83 -0.28 -22.56 6.63
CA PHE A 83 -1.27 -23.59 6.38
C PHE A 83 -0.76 -24.99 6.78
N LYS A 84 0.46 -25.34 6.39
CA LYS A 84 1.05 -26.65 6.71
C LYS A 84 1.36 -26.84 8.20
N LEU A 85 1.81 -25.79 8.89
CA LEU A 85 2.20 -25.89 10.31
C LEU A 85 0.99 -25.84 11.26
N PHE A 86 0.00 -24.99 10.97
CA PHE A 86 -1.15 -24.79 11.85
C PHE A 86 -2.38 -25.61 11.45
N PHE A 87 -2.62 -25.85 10.16
CA PHE A 87 -3.83 -26.55 9.70
C PHE A 87 -3.60 -28.03 9.36
N LYS A 88 -2.37 -28.48 9.07
CA LYS A 88 -2.08 -29.89 8.74
C LYS A 88 -1.70 -30.76 9.96
N LYS A 89 -1.76 -30.25 11.19
CA LYS A 89 -1.42 -31.03 12.41
C LYS A 89 -2.63 -31.63 13.14
N ASN A 90 -3.80 -31.67 12.50
CA ASN A 90 -5.04 -32.19 13.10
C ASN A 90 -5.71 -33.33 12.30
N ASP A 91 -4.98 -34.01 11.40
CA ASP A 91 -5.36 -35.33 10.86
C ASP A 91 -4.36 -36.39 11.32
#